data_AF-A0A651GQA9-F1
#
_entry.id   AF-A0A651GQA9-F1
#
_cell.length_a   1.000
_cell.length_b   1.000
_cell.length_c   1.000
_cell.angle_alpha   90.00
_cell.angle_beta   90.00
_cell.angle_gamma   90.00
#
_symmetry.space_group_name_H-M   'P 1'
#
loop_
_entity.id
_entity.type
_entity.pdbx_description
1 polymer ?
#
loop_
_entity_poly.entity_id
_entity_poly.type
_entity_poly.pdbx_seq_one_letter_code
_entity_poly.pdbx_strand_id
1 'polypeptide(L)'
;MPPSPAATALHPVRLAVVGCAALLAVALAATAAWGHASGEVPQARLSATGHTVTLQWTAAADDIADLAVAAGVWPEAIAFAYLDVAFGGDPALLPDDAEVAAMGRDPALRRYLEDRVRILQDGTACAGDARPAPDLMTEGVTFTFECSEPVTAAVVEIRLLHDRDPAYRTFSIDGTEQYAVHTAAQPAHPWDFRAAQGSGGSVPVLPVLLGAAAIVLAAALALTHLWSRRPDRPVATGTGTGRSAT
;
A
#
# COMPACT_ATOMS: atom_id res chain seq x y z
N MET A 1 25.21 53.63 -35.24
CA MET A 1 24.00 52.79 -35.32
C MET A 1 24.42 51.34 -35.11
N PRO A 2 24.19 50.75 -33.92
CA PRO A 2 24.52 49.35 -33.68
C PRO A 2 23.44 48.43 -34.29
N PRO A 3 23.80 47.23 -34.78
CA PRO A 3 22.83 46.26 -35.28
C PRO A 3 22.10 45.57 -34.11
N SER A 4 20.79 45.37 -34.28
CA SER A 4 19.93 44.62 -33.36
C SER A 4 20.35 43.15 -33.23
N PRO A 5 20.28 42.55 -32.03
CA PRO A 5 20.48 41.11 -31.87
C PRO A 5 19.28 40.33 -32.43
N ALA A 6 19.57 39.35 -33.29
CA ALA A 6 18.61 38.38 -33.78
C ALA A 6 18.20 37.42 -32.66
N ALA A 7 16.90 37.25 -32.47
CA ALA A 7 16.34 36.29 -31.53
C ALA A 7 16.51 34.86 -32.06
N THR A 8 17.30 34.05 -31.36
CA THR A 8 17.54 32.64 -31.67
C THR A 8 16.30 31.82 -31.26
N ALA A 9 15.52 31.40 -32.25
CA ALA A 9 14.38 30.50 -32.05
C ALA A 9 14.88 29.11 -31.63
N LEU A 10 14.61 28.73 -30.38
CA LEU A 10 14.88 27.38 -29.86
C LEU A 10 14.05 26.34 -30.63
N HIS A 11 14.75 25.36 -31.23
CA HIS A 11 14.18 24.33 -32.10
C HIS A 11 13.24 23.35 -31.35
N PRO A 12 12.02 23.09 -31.87
CA PRO A 12 11.01 22.21 -31.25
C PRO A 12 11.40 20.72 -31.23
N VAL A 13 12.48 20.33 -31.89
CA VAL A 13 12.91 18.92 -32.06
C VAL A 13 13.50 18.33 -30.77
N ARG A 14 14.06 19.16 -29.86
CA ARG A 14 14.64 18.66 -28.60
C ARG A 14 13.60 18.29 -27.53
N LEU A 15 12.37 18.78 -27.63
CA LEU A 15 11.27 18.44 -26.71
C LEU A 15 10.65 17.06 -26.99
N ALA A 16 10.69 16.58 -28.23
CA ALA A 16 10.09 15.29 -28.59
C ALA A 16 10.90 14.08 -28.09
N VAL A 17 12.24 14.18 -28.04
CA VAL A 17 13.11 13.06 -27.65
C VAL A 17 13.08 12.79 -26.13
N VAL A 18 12.94 13.83 -25.30
CA VAL A 18 12.81 13.69 -23.84
C VAL A 18 11.46 13.07 -23.45
N GLY A 19 10.39 13.36 -24.21
CA GLY A 19 9.07 12.79 -23.98
C GLY A 19 8.99 11.27 -24.20
N CYS A 20 9.65 10.75 -25.25
CA CYS A 20 9.66 9.31 -25.54
C CYS A 20 10.46 8.49 -24.51
N ALA A 21 11.56 9.02 -23.97
CA ALA A 21 12.35 8.32 -22.96
C ALA A 21 11.60 8.18 -21.62
N ALA A 22 10.83 9.21 -21.22
CA ALA A 22 10.00 9.17 -20.02
C ALA A 22 8.83 8.16 -20.15
N LEU A 23 8.20 8.07 -21.32
CA LEU A 23 7.13 7.10 -21.58
C LEU A 23 7.63 5.65 -21.58
N LEU A 24 8.85 5.39 -22.08
CA LEU A 24 9.45 4.06 -22.05
C LEU A 24 9.80 3.62 -20.61
N ALA A 25 10.27 4.54 -19.76
CA ALA A 25 10.57 4.25 -18.37
C ALA A 25 9.31 3.91 -17.54
N VAL A 26 8.18 4.56 -17.81
CA VAL A 26 6.88 4.24 -17.18
C VAL A 26 6.35 2.88 -17.67
N ALA A 27 6.55 2.53 -18.95
CA ALA A 27 6.09 1.26 -19.49
C ALA A 27 6.90 0.05 -18.97
N LEU A 28 8.21 0.19 -18.71
CA LEU A 28 9.02 -0.89 -18.15
C LEU A 28 8.79 -1.12 -16.64
N ALA A 29 8.34 -0.12 -15.89
CA ALA A 29 8.00 -0.29 -14.48
C ALA A 29 6.69 -1.06 -14.23
N ALA A 30 5.85 -1.23 -15.26
CA ALA A 30 4.52 -1.84 -15.13
C ALA A 30 4.49 -3.38 -15.27
N THR A 31 5.63 -4.05 -15.39
CA THR A 31 5.67 -5.51 -15.67
C THR A 31 5.92 -6.39 -14.43
N ALA A 32 5.97 -5.81 -13.23
CA ALA A 32 6.38 -6.52 -12.02
C ALA A 32 5.26 -6.70 -10.97
N ALA A 33 4.01 -6.79 -11.40
CA ALA A 33 2.93 -7.27 -10.54
C ALA A 33 2.18 -8.29 -11.35
N TRP A 34 2.22 -9.54 -10.94
CA TRP A 34 1.30 -10.66 -11.20
C TRP A 34 2.07 -11.93 -10.85
N GLY A 35 2.26 -12.13 -9.56
CA GLY A 35 2.52 -13.47 -9.05
C GLY A 35 1.17 -14.00 -8.55
N HIS A 36 0.88 -15.28 -8.84
CA HIS A 36 -0.18 -16.12 -8.29
C HIS A 36 -1.62 -15.83 -8.76
N ALA A 37 -2.37 -16.93 -8.94
CA ALA A 37 -3.65 -17.00 -9.63
C ALA A 37 -4.78 -16.22 -8.97
N SER A 38 -4.72 -16.11 -7.64
CA SER A 38 -5.70 -15.35 -6.84
C SER A 38 -5.56 -13.83 -7.02
N GLY A 39 -4.40 -13.33 -7.47
CA GLY A 39 -4.13 -11.91 -7.64
C GLY A 39 -4.04 -11.10 -6.35
N GLU A 40 -4.22 -11.74 -5.19
CA GLU A 40 -4.06 -11.14 -3.87
C GLU A 40 -2.60 -11.23 -3.44
N VAL A 41 -1.97 -10.09 -3.24
CA VAL A 41 -0.59 -10.05 -2.72
C VAL A 41 -0.64 -10.28 -1.21
N PRO A 42 0.15 -11.22 -0.65
CA PRO A 42 0.29 -11.39 0.78
C PRO A 42 0.55 -10.06 1.50
N GLN A 43 -0.15 -9.82 2.61
CA GLN A 43 -0.05 -8.59 3.37
C GLN A 43 0.55 -8.85 4.75
N ALA A 44 1.35 -7.90 5.24
CA ALA A 44 1.87 -7.88 6.60
C ALA A 44 1.47 -6.57 7.28
N ARG A 45 0.62 -6.65 8.31
CA ARG A 45 0.24 -5.49 9.13
C ARG A 45 1.10 -5.42 10.37
N LEU A 46 1.82 -4.33 10.51
CA LEU A 46 2.80 -4.09 11.57
C LEU A 46 2.21 -3.17 12.65
N SER A 47 2.63 -3.39 13.89
CA SER A 47 2.41 -2.47 15.01
C SER A 47 3.50 -2.67 16.06
N ALA A 48 3.76 -1.66 16.88
CA ALA A 48 4.72 -1.79 17.99
C ALA A 48 4.19 -1.08 19.24
N THR A 49 4.41 -1.68 20.40
CA THR A 49 4.08 -1.11 21.72
C THR A 49 5.17 -1.46 22.72
N GLY A 50 5.82 -0.46 23.29
CA GLY A 50 6.90 -0.69 24.25
C GLY A 50 8.03 -1.51 23.62
N HIS A 51 8.27 -2.71 24.14
CA HIS A 51 9.33 -3.62 23.69
C HIS A 51 8.87 -4.63 22.63
N THR A 52 7.59 -4.62 22.27
CA THR A 52 6.97 -5.66 21.44
C THR A 52 6.64 -5.13 20.06
N VAL A 53 6.98 -5.88 19.01
CA VAL A 53 6.45 -5.70 17.64
C VAL A 53 5.49 -6.84 17.33
N THR A 54 4.31 -6.50 16.82
CA THR A 54 3.33 -7.47 16.32
C THR A 54 3.20 -7.33 14.81
N LEU A 55 3.22 -8.47 14.11
CA LEU A 55 3.03 -8.57 12.67
C LEU A 55 1.90 -9.55 12.38
N GLN A 56 0.82 -9.11 11.73
CA GLN A 56 -0.22 -9.99 11.20
C GLN A 56 0.04 -10.23 9.72
N TRP A 57 0.32 -11.47 9.33
CA TRP A 57 0.52 -11.86 7.94
C TRP A 57 -0.70 -12.62 7.42
N THR A 58 -1.24 -12.19 6.28
CA THR A 58 -2.40 -12.80 5.62
C THR A 58 -2.10 -13.00 4.13
N ALA A 59 -2.59 -14.09 3.55
CA ALA A 59 -2.44 -14.38 2.14
C ALA A 59 -3.67 -15.16 1.63
N ALA A 60 -3.78 -15.32 0.31
CA ALA A 60 -4.80 -16.17 -0.28
C ALA A 60 -4.55 -17.65 0.07
N ALA A 61 -5.60 -18.47 -0.03
CA ALA A 61 -5.54 -19.87 0.38
C ALA A 61 -4.51 -20.70 -0.41
N ASP A 62 -4.28 -20.38 -1.69
CA ASP A 62 -3.24 -21.02 -2.51
C ASP A 62 -1.83 -20.71 -1.98
N ASP A 63 -1.57 -19.48 -1.54
CA ASP A 63 -0.28 -19.10 -0.93
C ASP A 63 -0.08 -19.75 0.45
N ILE A 64 -1.14 -19.88 1.24
CA ILE A 64 -1.09 -20.62 2.52
C ILE A 64 -0.76 -22.09 2.27
N ALA A 65 -1.33 -22.70 1.22
CA ALA A 65 -1.01 -24.06 0.83
C ALA A 65 0.45 -24.19 0.37
N ASP A 66 0.95 -23.25 -0.42
CA ASP A 66 2.36 -23.19 -0.82
C ASP A 66 3.31 -23.02 0.38
N LEU A 67 2.86 -22.30 1.41
CA LEU A 67 3.60 -22.13 2.66
C LEU A 67 3.71 -23.47 3.40
N ALA A 68 2.61 -24.23 3.49
CA ALA A 68 2.61 -25.56 4.07
C ALA A 68 3.50 -26.55 3.29
N VAL A 69 3.54 -26.44 1.96
CA VAL A 69 4.45 -27.23 1.11
C VAL A 69 5.91 -26.82 1.34
N ALA A 70 6.20 -25.52 1.38
CA ALA A 70 7.54 -25.00 1.66
C ALA A 70 8.08 -25.44 3.03
N ALA A 71 7.20 -25.52 4.03
CA ALA A 71 7.50 -26.04 5.35
C ALA A 71 7.65 -27.57 5.40
N GLY A 72 7.30 -28.28 4.32
CA GLY A 72 7.34 -29.74 4.24
C GLY A 72 6.20 -30.44 5.00
N VAL A 73 5.11 -29.72 5.30
CA VAL A 73 3.94 -30.24 6.03
C VAL A 73 2.97 -30.93 5.06
N TRP A 74 2.74 -30.33 3.91
CA TRP A 74 1.87 -30.86 2.87
C TRP A 74 2.64 -31.25 1.60
N PRO A 75 2.15 -32.23 0.83
CA PRO A 75 2.70 -32.52 -0.48
C PRO A 75 2.26 -31.47 -1.51
N GLU A 76 3.07 -31.31 -2.56
CA GLU A 76 2.84 -30.37 -3.68
C GLU A 76 1.43 -30.48 -4.29
N ALA A 77 0.86 -31.70 -4.31
CA ALA A 77 -0.48 -31.95 -4.82
C ALA A 77 -1.59 -31.12 -4.12
N ILE A 78 -1.42 -30.78 -2.84
CA ILE A 78 -2.39 -29.95 -2.12
C ILE A 78 -2.35 -28.50 -2.61
N ALA A 79 -1.16 -27.92 -2.80
CA ALA A 79 -1.04 -26.57 -3.36
C ALA A 79 -1.66 -26.50 -4.78
N PHE A 80 -1.44 -27.52 -5.60
CA PHE A 80 -2.11 -27.62 -6.90
C PHE A 80 -3.64 -27.75 -6.79
N ALA A 81 -4.17 -28.42 -5.77
CA ALA A 81 -5.62 -28.51 -5.56
C ALA A 81 -6.24 -27.14 -5.21
N TYR A 82 -5.59 -26.35 -4.34
CA TYR A 82 -6.02 -24.97 -4.06
C TYR A 82 -6.00 -24.11 -5.33
N LEU A 83 -4.93 -24.23 -6.12
CA LEU A 83 -4.81 -23.53 -7.40
C LEU A 83 -5.92 -23.93 -8.39
N ASP A 84 -6.19 -25.23 -8.52
CA ASP A 84 -7.23 -25.76 -9.41
C ASP A 84 -8.63 -25.24 -9.01
N VAL A 85 -8.95 -25.26 -7.72
CA VAL A 85 -10.22 -24.74 -7.20
C VAL A 85 -10.37 -23.24 -7.45
N ALA A 86 -9.29 -22.46 -7.36
CA ALA A 86 -9.31 -21.04 -7.72
C ALA A 86 -9.71 -20.79 -9.19
N PHE A 87 -9.56 -21.80 -10.07
CA PHE A 87 -9.97 -21.78 -11.48
C PHE A 87 -11.21 -22.63 -11.78
N GLY A 88 -12.01 -22.97 -10.76
CA GLY A 88 -13.28 -23.69 -10.93
C GLY A 88 -13.16 -25.22 -10.88
N GLY A 89 -12.06 -25.74 -10.33
CA GLY A 89 -11.87 -27.14 -9.97
C GLY A 89 -12.80 -27.65 -8.87
N ASP A 90 -12.62 -28.92 -8.49
CA ASP A 90 -13.48 -29.59 -7.50
C ASP A 90 -13.03 -29.27 -6.05
N PRO A 91 -13.83 -28.52 -5.25
CA PRO A 91 -13.47 -28.20 -3.87
C PRO A 91 -13.44 -29.44 -2.95
N ALA A 92 -14.00 -30.58 -3.36
CA ALA A 92 -13.91 -31.82 -2.59
C ALA A 92 -12.48 -32.39 -2.51
N LEU A 93 -11.54 -31.85 -3.29
CA LEU A 93 -10.12 -32.21 -3.26
C LEU A 93 -9.30 -31.41 -2.23
N LEU A 94 -9.89 -30.38 -1.62
CA LEU A 94 -9.22 -29.58 -0.60
C LEU A 94 -9.20 -30.32 0.74
N PRO A 95 -8.15 -30.11 1.55
CA PRO A 95 -8.15 -30.57 2.94
C PRO A 95 -9.33 -30.01 3.71
N ASP A 96 -9.88 -30.81 4.63
CA ASP A 96 -10.94 -30.34 5.52
C ASP A 96 -10.41 -29.42 6.63
N ASP A 97 -11.30 -28.77 7.37
CA ASP A 97 -10.93 -27.84 8.46
C ASP A 97 -10.03 -28.49 9.52
N ALA A 98 -10.18 -29.80 9.78
CA ALA A 98 -9.38 -30.50 10.76
C ALA A 98 -7.96 -30.75 10.25
N GLU A 99 -7.79 -31.04 8.97
CA GLU A 99 -6.50 -31.15 8.29
C GLU A 99 -5.79 -29.80 8.22
N VAL A 100 -6.51 -28.72 7.89
CA VAL A 100 -5.99 -27.34 7.93
C VAL A 100 -5.52 -26.98 9.35
N ALA A 101 -6.35 -27.24 10.37
CA ALA A 101 -5.99 -26.98 11.77
C ALA A 101 -4.85 -27.87 12.28
N ALA A 102 -4.66 -29.06 11.72
CA ALA A 102 -3.51 -29.92 12.01
C ALA A 102 -2.23 -29.32 11.41
N MET A 103 -2.28 -28.88 10.14
CA MET A 103 -1.17 -28.19 9.47
C MET A 103 -0.74 -26.94 10.24
N GLY A 104 -1.69 -26.10 10.67
CA GLY A 104 -1.42 -24.89 11.45
C GLY A 104 -0.71 -25.14 12.79
N ARG A 105 -0.78 -26.35 13.34
CA ARG A 105 -0.11 -26.74 14.59
C ARG A 105 1.20 -27.49 14.37
N ASP A 106 1.56 -27.79 13.13
CA ASP A 106 2.75 -28.56 12.82
C ASP A 106 4.03 -27.76 13.18
N PRO A 107 4.97 -28.34 13.93
CA PRO A 107 6.20 -27.64 14.32
C PRO A 107 7.10 -27.29 13.14
N ALA A 108 7.02 -27.98 12.00
CA ALA A 108 7.76 -27.63 10.79
C ALA A 108 7.26 -26.32 10.18
N LEU A 109 5.94 -26.10 10.19
CA LEU A 109 5.34 -24.83 9.78
C LEU A 109 5.87 -23.68 10.62
N ARG A 110 5.81 -23.82 11.96
CA ARG A 110 6.25 -22.76 12.87
C ARG A 110 7.73 -22.43 12.68
N ARG A 111 8.60 -23.44 12.57
CA ARG A 111 10.03 -23.21 12.30
C ARG A 111 10.25 -22.46 10.99
N TYR A 112 9.55 -22.85 9.92
CA TYR A 112 9.63 -22.16 8.64
C TYR A 112 9.23 -20.68 8.78
N LEU A 113 8.14 -20.39 9.49
CA LEU A 113 7.66 -19.02 9.72
C LEU A 113 8.70 -18.18 10.50
N GLU A 114 9.19 -18.69 11.63
CA GLU A 114 10.17 -18.01 12.51
C GLU A 114 11.54 -17.81 11.82
N ASP A 115 11.94 -18.73 10.95
CA ASP A 115 13.19 -18.60 10.19
C ASP A 115 13.13 -17.52 9.10
N ARG A 116 11.93 -17.15 8.65
CA ARG A 116 11.70 -16.32 7.46
C ARG A 116 11.15 -14.94 7.75
N VAL A 117 10.67 -14.69 8.95
CA VAL A 117 10.20 -13.36 9.38
C VAL A 117 11.01 -12.92 10.59
N ARG A 118 11.67 -11.78 10.48
CA ARG A 118 12.57 -11.27 11.53
C ARG A 118 12.38 -9.77 11.73
N ILE A 119 12.51 -9.36 12.98
CA ILE A 119 12.66 -7.96 13.36
C ILE A 119 14.07 -7.77 13.90
N LEU A 120 14.80 -6.78 13.37
CA LEU A 120 16.13 -6.43 13.86
C LEU A 120 16.11 -5.03 14.47
N GLN A 121 16.43 -4.93 15.76
CA GLN A 121 16.66 -3.67 16.47
C GLN A 121 18.17 -3.45 16.57
N ASP A 122 18.66 -2.36 15.98
CA ASP A 122 20.09 -2.01 15.96
C ASP A 122 21.00 -3.16 15.48
N GLY A 123 20.52 -3.91 14.49
CA GLY A 123 21.20 -5.07 13.91
C GLY A 123 21.09 -6.37 14.72
N THR A 124 20.46 -6.34 15.90
CA THR A 124 20.21 -7.53 16.72
C THR A 124 18.79 -8.06 16.50
N ALA A 125 18.64 -9.36 16.27
CA ALA A 125 17.33 -9.98 16.09
C ALA A 125 16.53 -9.97 17.40
N CYS A 126 15.28 -9.50 17.35
CA CYS A 126 14.31 -9.64 18.42
C CYS A 126 13.83 -11.10 18.50
N ALA A 127 13.51 -11.58 19.71
CA ALA A 127 13.02 -12.94 19.90
C ALA A 127 11.59 -13.06 19.34
N GLY A 128 11.42 -13.82 18.27
CA GLY A 128 10.14 -14.01 17.58
C GLY A 128 9.43 -15.30 17.96
N ASP A 129 8.10 -15.27 17.98
CA ASP A 129 7.21 -16.44 18.07
C ASP A 129 6.12 -16.30 17.00
N ALA A 130 5.93 -17.36 16.20
CA ALA A 130 4.89 -17.39 15.17
C ALA A 130 3.68 -18.21 15.63
N ARG A 131 2.49 -17.63 15.48
CA ARG A 131 1.20 -18.22 15.87
C ARG A 131 0.25 -18.24 14.67
N PRO A 132 0.20 -19.36 13.94
CA PRO A 132 -0.88 -19.61 12.99
C PRO A 132 -2.24 -19.50 13.69
N ALA A 133 -3.20 -18.82 13.06
CA ALA A 133 -4.55 -18.71 13.57
C ALA A 133 -5.28 -20.07 13.48
N PRO A 134 -6.34 -20.30 14.29
CA PRO A 134 -7.17 -21.49 14.16
C PRO A 134 -7.79 -21.62 12.76
N ASP A 135 -8.26 -20.51 12.19
CA ASP A 135 -8.66 -20.40 10.78
C ASP A 135 -7.51 -19.77 9.97
N LEU A 136 -6.43 -20.54 9.81
CA LEU A 136 -5.22 -20.09 9.13
C LEU A 136 -5.46 -19.62 7.69
N MET A 137 -6.45 -20.20 7.01
CA MET A 137 -6.76 -19.87 5.60
C MET A 137 -7.36 -18.47 5.46
N THR A 138 -8.04 -17.98 6.49
CA THR A 138 -8.69 -16.65 6.48
C THR A 138 -7.91 -15.62 7.30
N GLU A 139 -7.45 -16.01 8.49
CA GLU A 139 -6.86 -15.10 9.47
C GLU A 139 -5.33 -15.04 9.39
N GLY A 140 -4.69 -16.04 8.77
CA GLY A 140 -3.24 -16.06 8.57
C GLY A 140 -2.44 -16.34 9.84
N VAL A 141 -1.31 -15.64 9.99
CA VAL A 141 -0.33 -15.87 11.06
C VAL A 141 -0.08 -14.58 11.82
N THR A 142 -0.15 -14.63 13.15
CA THR A 142 0.34 -13.55 14.02
C THR A 142 1.76 -13.87 14.47
N PHE A 143 2.66 -12.90 14.34
CA PHE A 143 4.00 -12.95 14.89
C PHE A 143 4.11 -11.94 16.03
N THR A 144 4.80 -12.32 17.10
CA THR A 144 5.16 -11.44 18.21
C THR A 144 6.67 -11.46 18.37
N PHE A 145 7.28 -10.28 18.42
CA PHE A 145 8.72 -10.11 18.58
C PHE A 145 9.02 -9.29 19.82
N GLU A 146 9.84 -9.84 20.71
CA GLU A 146 10.31 -9.19 21.93
C GLU A 146 11.73 -8.64 21.73
N CYS A 147 11.85 -7.31 21.81
CA CYS A 147 13.10 -6.58 21.62
C CYS A 147 13.71 -6.12 22.96
N SER A 148 15.03 -5.97 23.01
CA SER A 148 15.73 -5.61 24.25
C SER A 148 15.41 -4.19 24.74
N GLU A 149 15.16 -3.26 23.82
CA GLU A 149 14.84 -1.87 24.11
C GLU A 149 13.47 -1.48 23.54
N PRO A 150 12.83 -0.40 24.05
CA PRO A 150 11.59 0.10 23.47
C PRO A 150 11.72 0.38 21.97
N VAL A 151 10.81 -0.16 21.18
CA VAL A 151 10.87 -0.13 19.72
C VAL A 151 10.32 1.20 19.21
N THR A 152 11.22 2.02 18.69
CA THR A 152 10.88 3.25 17.95
C THR A 152 11.27 3.15 16.48
N ALA A 153 12.24 2.32 16.15
CA ALA A 153 12.59 1.94 14.79
C ALA A 153 13.17 0.51 14.80
N ALA A 154 13.00 -0.22 13.70
CA ALA A 154 13.61 -1.53 13.49
C ALA A 154 13.75 -1.81 11.99
N VAL A 155 14.45 -2.88 11.64
CA VAL A 155 14.40 -3.46 10.30
C VAL A 155 13.41 -4.61 10.31
N VAL A 156 12.44 -4.56 9.40
CA VAL A 156 11.48 -5.65 9.16
C VAL A 156 11.99 -6.47 7.98
N GLU A 157 12.28 -7.74 8.21
CA GLU A 157 12.70 -8.70 7.18
C GLU A 157 11.62 -9.77 6.99
N ILE A 158 11.15 -9.93 5.74
CA ILE A 158 10.18 -10.96 5.37
C ILE A 158 10.73 -11.71 4.14
N ARG A 159 10.89 -13.02 4.29
CA ARG A 159 11.39 -13.95 3.26
C ARG A 159 10.42 -15.11 2.97
N LEU A 160 9.17 -15.00 3.42
CA LEU A 160 8.15 -16.02 3.22
C LEU A 160 7.97 -16.26 1.71
N LEU A 161 8.01 -17.54 1.32
CA LEU A 161 7.78 -18.04 -0.04
C LEU A 161 8.81 -17.62 -1.10
N HIS A 162 9.75 -16.73 -0.78
CA HIS A 162 10.81 -16.30 -1.70
C HIS A 162 11.74 -17.45 -2.14
N ASP A 163 11.79 -18.54 -1.38
CA ASP A 163 12.51 -19.78 -1.71
C ASP A 163 11.69 -20.78 -2.53
N ARG A 164 10.36 -20.64 -2.56
CA ARG A 164 9.50 -21.39 -3.48
C ARG A 164 9.53 -20.75 -4.86
N ASP A 165 9.32 -19.43 -4.92
CA ASP A 165 9.41 -18.66 -6.15
C ASP A 165 9.96 -17.25 -5.84
N PRO A 166 11.07 -16.81 -6.47
CA PRO A 166 11.57 -15.45 -6.30
C PRO A 166 10.60 -14.35 -6.77
N ALA A 167 9.49 -14.68 -7.44
CA ALA A 167 8.41 -13.78 -7.79
C ALA A 167 7.48 -13.43 -6.62
N TYR A 168 7.49 -14.20 -5.52
CA TYR A 168 6.69 -13.89 -4.34
C TYR A 168 6.99 -12.51 -3.75
N ARG A 169 5.94 -11.83 -3.29
CA ARG A 169 6.00 -10.50 -2.69
C ARG A 169 5.18 -10.48 -1.42
N THR A 170 5.57 -9.67 -0.44
CA THR A 170 4.71 -9.34 0.70
C THR A 170 4.62 -7.83 0.85
N PHE A 171 3.41 -7.30 0.94
CA PHE A 171 3.15 -5.88 1.12
C PHE A 171 2.95 -5.56 2.61
N SER A 172 3.87 -4.79 3.19
CA SER A 172 3.82 -4.38 4.59
C SER A 172 3.21 -3.00 4.77
N ILE A 173 2.39 -2.84 5.81
CA ILE A 173 1.73 -1.58 6.21
C ILE A 173 1.62 -1.50 7.75
N ASP A 174 1.45 -0.30 8.30
CA ASP A 174 1.23 -0.10 9.75
C ASP A 174 0.03 0.80 10.10
N GLY A 175 -0.81 1.13 9.11
CA GLY A 175 -1.94 2.04 9.27
C GLY A 175 -1.58 3.53 9.21
N THR A 176 -0.32 3.86 8.96
CA THR A 176 0.15 5.22 8.61
C THR A 176 0.41 5.35 7.11
N GLU A 177 1.20 6.34 6.68
CA GLU A 177 1.68 6.48 5.30
C GLU A 177 2.91 5.59 4.99
N GLN A 178 3.43 4.85 5.97
CA GLN A 178 4.56 3.94 5.77
C GLN A 178 4.13 2.60 5.17
N TYR A 179 4.80 2.20 4.09
CA TYR A 179 4.60 0.90 3.42
C TYR A 179 5.91 0.36 2.84
N ALA A 180 5.98 -0.94 2.61
CA ALA A 180 7.09 -1.59 1.90
C ALA A 180 6.63 -2.82 1.11
N VAL A 181 7.36 -3.17 0.05
CA VAL A 181 7.17 -4.43 -0.69
C VAL A 181 8.42 -5.28 -0.48
N HIS A 182 8.28 -6.36 0.29
CA HIS A 182 9.34 -7.34 0.50
C HIS A 182 9.44 -8.23 -0.73
N THR A 183 10.67 -8.40 -1.24
CA THR A 183 10.97 -9.22 -2.41
C THR A 183 12.15 -10.14 -2.14
N ALA A 184 12.39 -11.14 -3.00
CA ALA A 184 13.59 -11.97 -2.89
C ALA A 184 14.90 -11.16 -2.97
N ALA A 185 14.94 -10.08 -3.76
CA ALA A 185 16.12 -9.22 -3.92
C ALA A 185 16.26 -8.17 -2.81
N GLN A 186 15.15 -7.78 -2.18
CA GLN A 186 15.10 -6.80 -1.12
C GLN A 186 14.08 -7.27 -0.05
N PRO A 187 14.48 -8.19 0.83
CA PRO A 187 13.56 -8.74 1.83
C PRO A 187 13.46 -7.88 3.09
N ALA A 188 14.39 -6.95 3.30
CA ALA A 188 14.55 -6.18 4.53
C ALA A 188 14.32 -4.67 4.30
N HIS A 189 13.50 -4.06 5.15
CA HIS A 189 13.16 -2.64 5.06
C HIS A 189 13.22 -1.97 6.44
N PRO A 190 13.78 -0.75 6.55
CA PRO A 190 13.69 0.02 7.78
C PRO A 190 12.24 0.46 8.04
N TRP A 191 11.83 0.42 9.30
CA TRP A 191 10.50 0.80 9.76
C TRP A 191 10.58 1.80 10.92
N ASP A 192 9.79 2.88 10.87
CA ASP A 192 9.70 3.87 11.95
C ASP A 192 8.36 3.73 12.66
N PHE A 193 8.40 3.21 13.89
CA PHE A 193 7.19 2.95 14.67
C PHE A 193 6.70 4.16 15.47
N ARG A 194 7.39 5.32 15.41
CA ARG A 194 6.97 6.52 16.15
C ARG A 194 5.68 7.13 15.61
N ALA A 195 5.50 7.08 14.29
CA ALA A 195 4.33 7.66 13.63
C ALA A 195 3.03 6.95 14.05
N ALA A 196 3.05 5.61 14.10
CA ALA A 196 1.92 4.80 14.55
C ALA A 196 1.56 5.07 16.03
N GLN A 197 2.58 5.22 16.88
CA GLN A 197 2.41 5.48 18.32
C GLN A 197 1.89 6.91 18.61
N GLY A 198 2.12 7.87 17.72
CA GLY A 198 1.73 9.28 17.88
C GLY A 198 0.25 9.59 17.68
N SER A 199 -0.55 8.64 17.19
CA SER A 199 -1.98 8.86 16.88
C SER A 199 -2.91 8.91 18.10
N GLY A 200 -2.38 8.66 19.32
CA GLY A 200 -3.07 8.93 20.58
C GLY A 200 -3.07 10.41 21.02
N GLY A 201 -2.40 11.28 20.28
CA GLY A 201 -2.43 12.73 20.52
C GLY A 201 -3.79 13.29 20.10
N SER A 202 -4.58 13.75 21.08
CA SER A 202 -5.78 14.55 20.84
C SER A 202 -5.46 15.61 19.78
N VAL A 203 -6.02 15.47 18.57
CA VAL A 203 -5.94 16.52 17.56
C VAL A 203 -6.49 17.76 18.23
N PRO A 204 -5.69 18.84 18.43
CA PRO A 204 -6.26 20.05 18.98
C PRO A 204 -7.33 20.48 17.98
N VAL A 205 -8.60 20.44 18.38
CA VAL A 205 -9.73 20.76 17.50
C VAL A 205 -9.75 22.27 17.16
N LEU A 206 -8.97 23.05 17.93
CA LEU A 206 -8.91 24.52 17.85
C LEU A 206 -8.41 25.10 16.50
N PRO A 207 -7.33 24.62 15.86
CA PRO A 207 -6.85 25.18 14.59
C PRO A 207 -7.76 24.83 13.41
N VAL A 208 -8.43 23.68 13.45
CA VAL A 208 -9.37 23.25 12.39
C VAL A 208 -10.62 24.13 12.37
N LEU A 209 -11.16 24.47 13.56
CA LEU A 209 -12.30 25.39 13.67
C LEU A 209 -11.95 26.82 13.24
N LEU A 210 -10.72 27.27 13.49
CA LEU A 210 -10.26 28.60 13.05
C LEU A 210 -10.05 28.67 11.53
N GLY A 211 -9.53 27.60 10.91
CA GLY A 211 -9.36 27.52 9.45
C GLY A 211 -10.69 27.54 8.69
N ALA A 212 -11.69 26.80 9.16
CA ALA A 212 -13.02 26.78 8.54
C ALA A 212 -13.73 28.14 8.65
N ALA A 213 -13.62 28.82 9.80
CA ALA A 213 -14.21 30.15 9.99
C ALA A 213 -13.61 31.20 9.05
N ALA A 214 -12.29 31.15 8.82
CA ALA A 214 -11.61 32.09 7.91
C ALA A 214 -12.05 31.91 6.44
N ILE A 215 -12.26 30.67 5.98
CA ILE A 215 -12.73 30.39 4.62
C ILE A 215 -14.16 30.90 4.41
N VAL A 216 -15.06 30.68 5.40
CA VAL A 216 -16.43 31.18 5.35
C VAL A 216 -16.47 32.70 5.33
N LEU A 217 -15.66 33.37 6.14
CA LEU A 217 -15.53 34.83 6.15
C LEU A 217 -14.98 35.37 4.82
N ALA A 218 -13.96 34.74 4.25
CA ALA A 218 -13.40 35.13 2.96
C ALA A 218 -14.41 34.95 1.82
N ALA A 219 -15.17 33.85 1.81
CA ALA A 219 -16.23 33.62 0.84
C ALA A 219 -17.37 34.64 0.97
N ALA A 220 -17.79 34.96 2.19
CA ALA A 220 -18.83 35.98 2.44
C ALA A 220 -18.38 37.39 1.99
N LEU A 221 -17.12 37.76 2.27
CA LEU A 221 -16.53 39.02 1.82
C LEU A 221 -16.38 39.09 0.29
N ALA A 222 -15.99 37.98 -0.36
CA ALA A 222 -15.93 37.90 -1.81
C ALA A 222 -17.33 38.04 -2.46
N LEU A 223 -18.34 37.35 -1.93
CA LEU A 223 -19.72 37.41 -2.43
C LEU A 223 -20.33 38.81 -2.27
N THR A 224 -20.13 39.45 -1.12
CA THR A 224 -20.60 40.83 -0.87
C THR A 224 -19.92 41.83 -1.81
N HIS A 225 -18.62 41.70 -2.05
CA HIS A 225 -17.91 42.54 -3.01
C HIS A 225 -18.35 42.29 -4.47
N LEU A 226 -18.67 41.04 -4.84
CA LEU A 226 -19.21 40.70 -6.16
C LEU A 226 -20.64 41.23 -6.37
N TRP A 227 -21.47 41.28 -5.32
CA TRP A 227 -22.82 41.83 -5.38
C TRP A 227 -22.84 43.36 -5.41
N SER A 228 -21.95 44.03 -4.67
CA SER A 228 -21.87 45.50 -4.70
C SER A 228 -21.35 46.05 -6.03
N ARG A 229 -20.67 45.22 -6.83
CA ARG A 229 -20.20 45.56 -8.18
C ARG A 229 -21.18 45.23 -9.29
N ARG A 230 -22.41 44.80 -9.00
CA ARG A 230 -23.42 44.67 -10.05
C ARG A 230 -23.75 46.07 -10.58
N PRO A 231 -23.42 46.38 -11.85
CA PRO A 231 -23.79 47.67 -12.41
C PRO A 231 -25.31 47.74 -12.47
N ASP A 232 -25.87 48.86 -11.99
CA ASP A 232 -27.29 49.14 -12.11
C ASP A 232 -27.72 48.87 -13.53
N ARG A 233 -28.60 47.87 -13.71
CA ARG A 233 -29.14 47.54 -15.02
C ARG A 233 -29.81 48.82 -15.53
N PRO A 234 -29.36 49.39 -16.66
CA PRO A 234 -30.05 50.53 -17.23
C PRO A 234 -31.48 50.08 -17.53
N VAL A 235 -32.44 50.79 -16.95
CA VAL A 235 -33.86 50.65 -17.27
C VAL A 235 -33.97 50.92 -18.77
N ALA A 236 -34.28 49.87 -19.55
CA ALA A 236 -34.49 50.00 -20.97
C ALA A 236 -35.81 50.76 -21.20
N THR A 237 -35.70 52.08 -21.29
CA THR A 237 -36.74 52.95 -21.80
C THR A 237 -36.91 52.65 -23.28
N GLY A 238 -38.10 52.14 -23.65
CA GLY A 238 -38.44 51.81 -25.02
C GLY A 238 -38.52 53.03 -25.94
N THR A 239 -38.27 52.79 -27.23
CA THR A 239 -38.70 53.53 -28.43
C THR A 239 -38.00 52.80 -29.58
N GLY A 240 -38.62 52.25 -30.62
CA GLY A 240 -39.74 52.72 -31.41
C GLY A 240 -39.24 52.92 -32.85
N THR A 241 -40.00 52.41 -33.84
CA THR A 241 -39.89 52.67 -35.31
C THR A 241 -38.60 52.20 -36.01
N GLY A 242 -38.56 51.72 -37.25
CA GLY A 242 -39.50 51.57 -38.38
C GLY A 242 -38.67 51.08 -39.58
N ARG A 243 -39.25 50.29 -40.50
CA ARG A 243 -39.54 50.68 -41.90
C ARG A 243 -38.60 50.04 -42.97
N SER A 244 -39.24 49.20 -43.79
CA SER A 244 -39.19 49.04 -45.26
C SER A 244 -38.04 48.37 -46.05
N ALA A 245 -38.53 47.46 -46.90
CA ALA A 245 -38.33 47.31 -48.36
C ALA A 245 -37.02 46.71 -48.89
N THR A 246 -37.15 45.54 -49.55
CA THR A 246 -37.22 45.43 -51.02
C THR A 246 -38.08 44.24 -51.40
#